data_AF-A0A382Y9P3-F1
#
_entry.id   AF-A0A382Y9P3-F1
#
_cell.length_a   1.000
_cell.length_b   1.000
_cell.length_c   1.000
_cell.angle_alpha   90.00
_cell.angle_beta   90.00
_cell.angle_gamma   90.00
#
_symmetry.space_group_name_H-M   'P 1'
#
loop_
_entity.id
_entity.type
_entity.pdbx_description
1 polymer ?
#
loop_
_entity_poly.entity_id
_entity_poly.type
_entity_poly.pdbx_seq_one_letter_code
_entity_poly.pdbx_strand_id
1 'polypeptide(L)'
;MDRIEKLSSVVLCILGIVLVVDAILEQFFNIGIRQNSLTIAYCIAFVLLSIKFQNILKRKYVTIPLYIMIVQTIYSLTSTYL
;
A
#
# COMPACT_ATOMS: atom_id res chain seq x y z
N MET A 1 21.28 -6.62 -9.96
CA MET A 1 19.92 -6.17 -9.59
C MET A 1 19.32 -5.56 -10.84
N ASP A 2 18.33 -6.21 -11.42
CA ASP A 2 17.77 -5.75 -12.69
C ASP A 2 17.14 -4.37 -12.51
N ARG A 3 17.40 -3.47 -13.48
CA ARG A 3 16.84 -2.10 -13.45
C ARG A 3 15.31 -2.12 -13.29
N ILE A 4 14.67 -3.15 -13.85
CA ILE A 4 13.23 -3.38 -13.80
C ILE A 4 12.76 -3.67 -12.36
N GLU A 5 13.49 -4.48 -11.59
CA GLU A 5 13.15 -4.78 -10.19
C GLU A 5 13.27 -3.52 -9.31
N LYS A 6 14.30 -2.71 -9.56
CA LYS A 6 14.50 -1.45 -8.83
C LYS A 6 13.38 -0.46 -9.16
N LEU A 7 13.03 -0.33 -10.44
CA LEU A 7 11.98 0.57 -10.91
C LEU A 7 10.61 0.15 -10.36
N SER A 8 10.27 -1.14 -10.43
CA SER A 8 8.99 -1.65 -9.90
C SER A 8 8.87 -1.46 -8.39
N SER A 9 9.95 -1.68 -7.64
CA SER A 9 9.99 -1.42 -6.20
C SER A 9 9.73 0.05 -5.86
N VAL A 10 10.30 0.97 -6.64
CA VAL A 10 10.10 2.41 -6.44
C VAL A 10 8.68 2.82 -6.78
N VAL A 11 8.11 2.32 -7.89
CA VAL A 11 6.72 2.58 -8.27
C VAL A 11 5.75 2.07 -7.21
N LEU A 12 5.95 0.83 -6.71
CA LEU A 12 5.17 0.28 -5.60
C LEU A 12 5.29 1.15 -4.34
N CYS A 13 6.50 1.59 -4.00
CA CYS A 13 6.70 2.45 -2.83
C CYS A 13 5.92 3.77 -2.95
N ILE A 14 5.99 4.44 -4.11
CA ILE A 14 5.29 5.71 -4.33
C ILE A 14 3.78 5.51 -4.30
N LEU A 15 3.26 4.50 -5.00
CA LEU A 15 1.83 4.18 -4.99
C LEU A 15 1.33 3.84 -3.58
N GLY A 16 2.10 3.06 -2.82
CA GLY A 16 1.77 2.73 -1.44
C GLY A 16 1.71 3.95 -0.54
N ILE A 17 2.66 4.90 -0.67
CA ILE A 17 2.62 6.15 0.10
C ILE A 17 1.39 7.00 -0.28
N VAL A 18 1.08 7.12 -1.58
CA VAL A 18 -0.08 7.89 -2.04
C VAL A 18 -1.38 7.31 -1.46
N LEU A 19 -1.55 5.98 -1.51
CA LEU A 19 -2.73 5.32 -0.96
C LEU A 19 -2.83 5.47 0.57
N VAL A 20 -1.70 5.34 1.27
CA VAL A 20 -1.66 5.55 2.73
C VAL A 20 -2.07 6.96 3.10
N VAL A 21 -1.60 7.96 2.37
CA VAL A 21 -1.94 9.37 2.62
C VAL A 21 -3.42 9.63 2.31
N ASP A 22 -3.92 9.16 1.17
CA ASP A 22 -5.34 9.29 0.78
C ASP A 22 -6.28 8.65 1.83
N ALA A 23 -5.92 7.46 2.33
CA ALA A 23 -6.66 6.79 3.40
C ALA A 23 -6.64 7.58 4.73
N ILE A 24 -5.52 8.23 5.10
CA ILE A 24 -5.47 9.11 6.30
C ILE A 24 -6.38 10.31 6.11
N LEU A 25 -6.34 10.93 4.93
CA LEU A 25 -7.18 12.08 4.63
C LEU A 25 -8.67 11.73 4.69
N GLU A 26 -9.07 10.58 4.16
CA GLU A 26 -10.43 10.08 4.31
C GLU A 26 -10.76 9.80 5.79
N GLN A 27 -9.92 9.03 6.47
CA GLN A 27 -10.24 8.50 7.80
C GLN A 27 -10.25 9.56 8.91
N PHE A 28 -9.40 10.59 8.83
CA PHE A 28 -9.29 11.63 9.85
C PHE A 28 -9.98 12.94 9.48
N PHE A 29 -10.00 13.28 8.18
CA PHE A 29 -10.55 14.56 7.73
C PHE A 29 -11.88 14.41 7.01
N ASN A 30 -12.31 13.18 6.68
CA ASN A 30 -13.47 12.91 5.81
C ASN A 30 -13.39 13.67 4.47
N ILE A 31 -12.17 14.06 4.08
CA ILE A 31 -11.84 14.81 2.86
C ILE A 31 -10.99 13.83 2.04
N GLY A 32 -11.67 12.91 1.37
CA GLY A 32 -11.03 11.87 0.56
C GLY A 32 -12.08 11.07 -0.20
N ILE A 33 -11.72 10.54 -1.37
CA ILE A 33 -12.56 9.58 -2.09
C ILE A 33 -12.04 8.21 -1.69
N ARG A 34 -12.89 7.36 -1.12
CA ARG A 34 -12.48 5.99 -0.76
C ARG A 34 -12.07 5.21 -2.01
N GLN A 35 -10.77 5.19 -2.32
CA GLN A 35 -10.23 4.55 -3.52
C GLN A 35 -10.06 3.05 -3.35
N ASN A 36 -11.11 2.36 -2.88
CA ASN A 36 -11.11 0.93 -2.61
C ASN A 36 -10.63 0.10 -3.81
N SER A 37 -11.00 0.52 -5.03
CA SER A 37 -10.58 -0.14 -6.28
C SER A 37 -9.07 -0.02 -6.52
N LEU A 38 -8.46 1.16 -6.29
CA LEU A 38 -7.01 1.34 -6.44
C LEU A 38 -6.24 0.59 -5.37
N THR A 39 -6.74 0.55 -4.12
CA THR A 39 -6.11 -0.21 -3.04
C THR A 39 -6.09 -1.70 -3.35
N ILE A 40 -7.18 -2.26 -3.91
CA ILE A 40 -7.24 -3.66 -4.35
C ILE A 40 -6.26 -3.90 -5.51
N ALA A 41 -6.26 -3.03 -6.52
CA ALA A 41 -5.34 -3.15 -7.65
C ALA A 41 -3.87 -3.10 -7.21
N TYR A 42 -3.54 -2.22 -6.26
CA TYR A 42 -2.22 -2.12 -5.66
C TYR A 42 -1.83 -3.40 -4.91
N CYS A 43 -2.72 -3.96 -4.09
CA CYS A 43 -2.47 -5.22 -3.40
C CYS A 43 -2.22 -6.39 -4.37
N ILE A 44 -3.02 -6.49 -5.44
CA ILE A 44 -2.83 -7.51 -6.48
C ILE A 44 -1.46 -7.33 -7.16
N ALA A 45 -1.12 -6.09 -7.54
CA ALA A 45 0.16 -5.77 -8.15
C ALA A 45 1.34 -6.09 -7.21
N PHE A 46 1.21 -5.77 -5.91
CA PHE A 46 2.22 -6.08 -4.90
C PHE A 46 2.44 -7.60 -4.77
N VAL A 47 1.37 -8.40 -4.70
CA VAL A 47 1.47 -9.87 -4.61
C VAL A 47 2.15 -10.44 -5.86
N LEU A 48 1.73 -10.03 -7.06
CA LEU A 48 2.34 -10.48 -8.33
C LEU A 48 3.83 -10.13 -8.40
N LEU A 49 4.19 -8.89 -8.05
CA LEU A 49 5.57 -8.42 -8.03
C LEU A 49 6.41 -9.12 -6.96
N SER A 50 5.81 -9.40 -5.80
CA SER A 50 6.46 -10.13 -4.71
C SER A 50 6.75 -11.58 -5.06
N ILE A 51 5.87 -12.25 -5.81
CA ILE A 51 6.09 -13.62 -6.31
C ILE A 51 7.22 -13.62 -7.35
N LYS A 52 7.18 -12.67 -8.29
CA LYS A 52 8.19 -12.56 -9.36
C LYS A 52 9.56 -12.12 -8.86
N PHE A 53 9.59 -11.23 -7.87
CA PHE A 53 10.81 -10.63 -7.33
C PHE A 53 10.81 -10.73 -5.80
N GLN A 54 11.25 -11.87 -5.27
CA GLN A 54 11.29 -12.09 -3.82
C GLN A 54 12.17 -11.09 -3.06
N ASN A 55 13.12 -10.44 -3.73
CA ASN A 55 13.94 -9.38 -3.14
C ASN A 55 13.16 -8.09 -2.84
N ILE A 56 11.95 -7.90 -3.38
CA ILE A 56 11.11 -6.74 -3.07
C ILE A 56 10.67 -6.77 -1.61
N LEU A 57 10.35 -7.95 -1.06
CA LEU A 57 9.95 -8.11 0.35
C LEU A 57 11.07 -7.76 1.33
N LYS A 58 12.33 -7.92 0.93
CA LYS A 58 13.50 -7.56 1.76
C LYS A 58 13.71 -6.05 1.87
N ARG A 59 13.04 -5.24 1.03
CA ARG A 59 13.21 -3.79 1.00
C ARG A 59 12.23 -3.11 1.94
N LYS A 60 12.76 -2.61 3.06
CA LYS A 60 11.98 -1.89 4.10
C LYS A 60 11.04 -0.82 3.53
N TYR A 61 11.48 -0.06 2.53
CA TYR A 61 10.68 1.02 1.95
C TYR A 61 9.42 0.56 1.20
N VAL A 62 9.35 -0.68 0.71
CA VAL A 62 8.12 -1.24 0.12
C VAL A 62 7.25 -1.88 1.20
N THR A 63 7.87 -2.50 2.21
CA THR A 63 7.16 -3.17 3.29
C THR A 63 6.50 -2.20 4.28
N ILE A 64 7.12 -1.05 4.56
CA ILE A 64 6.59 -0.01 5.47
C ILE A 64 5.19 0.48 5.04
N PRO A 65 4.97 0.99 3.80
CA PRO A 65 3.66 1.46 3.40
C PRO A 65 2.61 0.34 3.40
N LEU A 66 3.01 -0.91 3.14
CA LEU A 66 2.11 -2.06 3.25
C LEU A 66 1.67 -2.32 4.69
N TYR A 67 2.61 -2.30 5.65
CA TYR A 67 2.27 -2.43 7.07
C TYR A 67 1.37 -1.30 7.56
N ILE A 68 1.62 -0.06 7.13
CA ILE A 68 0.78 1.08 7.51
C ILE A 68 -0.65 0.90 6.97
N MET A 69 -0.82 0.47 5.71
CA MET A 69 -2.15 0.15 5.18
C MET A 69 -2.86 -0.94 5.98
N ILE A 70 -2.16 -2.00 6.39
CA ILE A 70 -2.77 -3.06 7.20
C ILE A 70 -3.27 -2.50 8.53
N VAL A 71 -2.45 -1.68 9.21
CA VAL A 71 -2.84 -1.03 10.47
C VAL A 71 -4.03 -0.09 10.27
N GLN A 72 -4.05 0.69 9.19
CA GLN A 72 -5.19 1.55 8.82
C GLN A 72 -6.46 0.72 8.59
N THR A 73 -6.34 -0.42 7.90
CA THR A 73 -7.48 -1.29 7.62
C THR A 73 -8.05 -1.86 8.92
N ILE A 74 -7.19 -2.33 9.83
CA ILE A 74 -7.60 -2.80 11.16
C ILE A 74 -8.28 -1.68 11.94
N TYR A 75 -7.72 -0.47 11.95
CA TYR A 75 -8.32 0.68 12.62
C TYR A 75 -9.71 1.00 12.04
N SER A 76 -9.85 1.01 10.72
CA SER A 76 -11.13 1.26 10.04
C SER A 76 -12.17 0.20 10.41
N LEU A 77 -11.78 -1.08 10.47
CA LEU A 77 -12.63 -2.17 10.97
C LEU A 77 -13.04 -1.92 12.43
N THR A 78 -12.09 -1.65 13.33
CA THR A 78 -12.40 -1.39 14.73
C THR A 78 -13.34 -0.19 14.89
N SER A 79 -13.10 0.93 14.21
CA SER A 79 -13.96 2.11 14.27
C SER A 79 -15.35 1.93 13.66
N THR A 80 -15.54 0.95 12.77
CA THR A 80 -16.85 0.67 12.15
C THR A 80 -17.70 -0.26 13.02
N TYR A 81 -17.07 -1.16 13.78
CA TYR A 81 -17.74 -2.21 14.56
C TYR A 81 -17.82 -1.93 16.07
N LEU A 82 -17.19 -0.87 16.56
CA LEU A 82 -17.10 -0.49 17.98
C LEU A 82 -17.71 0.91 18.17
#